data_AF-A0A8X7BGR1-F1
#
_entry.id   AF-A0A8X7BGR1-F1
#
_cell.length_a   1.000
_cell.length_b   1.000
_cell.length_c   1.000
_cell.angle_alpha   90.00
_cell.angle_beta   90.00
_cell.angle_gamma   90.00
#
_symmetry.space_group_name_H-M   'P 1'
#
loop_
_entity.id
_entity.type
_entity.pdbx_description
1 polymer ?
#
loop_
_entity_poly.entity_id
_entity_poly.type
_entity_poly.pdbx_seq_one_letter_code
_entity_poly.pdbx_strand_id
1 'polypeptide(L)'
;MYFILVLLAFLFGGIKSSEVHQVHYLLCNEGPNTVTGVAISPCEPIDIDGFSSCIFRRGTRIRVQATVFAPFSSSSLVTEAVTHAGREEFPLPFTGSNPCVENMMPACPMKAGLYYIFTYYIDVPRFYPSGRTTITFTVRDARNKERIVGCVKLHVLVR
;
A
#
# COMPACT_ATOMS: atom_id res chain seq x y z
N MET A 1 6.12 -62.92 -8.27
CA MET A 1 4.79 -62.79 -7.63
C MET A 1 4.91 -61.66 -6.60
N TYR A 2 4.11 -60.58 -6.74
CA TYR A 2 4.06 -59.33 -5.95
C TYR A 2 5.32 -58.43 -6.05
N PHE A 3 5.40 -57.34 -6.83
CA PHE A 3 4.51 -56.19 -7.05
C PHE A 3 4.16 -55.43 -5.77
N ILE A 4 5.08 -54.55 -5.32
CA ILE A 4 4.77 -53.47 -4.37
C ILE A 4 5.30 -52.16 -4.96
N LEU A 5 4.40 -51.49 -5.67
CA LEU A 5 4.54 -50.11 -6.13
C LEU A 5 4.04 -49.21 -4.98
N VAL A 6 4.95 -48.64 -4.19
CA VAL A 6 4.58 -47.63 -3.19
C VAL A 6 4.42 -46.29 -3.89
N LEU A 7 3.16 -45.97 -4.19
CA LEU A 7 2.69 -44.64 -4.61
C LEU A 7 2.87 -43.66 -3.43
N LEU A 8 3.98 -42.92 -3.43
CA LEU A 8 4.15 -41.71 -2.62
C LEU A 8 3.38 -40.58 -3.30
N ALA A 9 2.08 -40.48 -2.99
CA ALA A 9 1.28 -39.30 -3.30
C ALA A 9 1.76 -38.13 -2.43
N PHE A 10 2.65 -37.31 -2.98
CA PHE A 10 2.95 -35.99 -2.42
C PHE A 10 1.68 -35.13 -2.50
N LEU A 11 1.04 -34.96 -1.35
CA LEU A 11 0.00 -33.97 -1.11
C LEU A 11 0.61 -32.57 -1.34
N PHE A 12 0.55 -32.07 -2.58
CA PHE A 12 0.75 -30.66 -2.87
C PHE A 12 -0.48 -29.89 -2.35
N GLY A 13 -0.51 -29.66 -1.03
CA GLY A 13 -1.36 -28.64 -0.43
C GLY A 13 -0.94 -27.29 -1.01
N GLY A 14 -1.72 -26.77 -1.96
CA GLY A 14 -1.48 -25.48 -2.58
C GLY A 14 -1.52 -24.38 -1.53
N ILE A 15 -0.35 -23.90 -1.12
CA ILE A 15 -0.23 -22.67 -0.36
C ILE A 15 -0.68 -21.57 -1.32
N LYS A 16 -1.86 -20.96 -1.08
CA LYS A 16 -2.23 -19.71 -1.74
C LYS A 16 -1.27 -18.63 -1.24
N SER A 17 -0.11 -18.55 -1.88
CA SER A 17 0.83 -17.45 -1.68
C SER A 17 0.09 -16.18 -2.09
N SER A 18 -0.04 -15.24 -1.17
CA SER A 18 -0.58 -13.96 -1.57
C SER A 18 0.48 -13.19 -2.32
N GLU A 19 0.19 -12.90 -3.57
CA GLU A 19 1.11 -12.22 -4.48
C GLU A 19 1.20 -10.72 -4.16
N VAL A 20 2.37 -10.13 -4.45
CA VAL A 20 2.55 -8.67 -4.51
C VAL A 20 2.03 -8.22 -5.86
N HIS A 21 1.03 -7.33 -5.87
CA HIS A 21 0.40 -6.89 -7.11
C HIS A 21 0.58 -5.39 -7.32
N GLN A 22 1.01 -4.99 -8.52
CA GLN A 22 1.09 -3.58 -8.89
C GLN A 22 -0.31 -3.08 -9.24
N VAL A 23 -0.74 -2.01 -8.59
CA VAL A 23 -2.10 -1.46 -8.75
C VAL A 23 -2.09 -0.14 -9.49
N HIS A 24 -3.22 0.17 -10.10
CA HIS A 24 -3.48 1.51 -10.58
C HIS A 24 -3.70 2.47 -9.41
N TYR A 25 -3.32 3.73 -9.60
CA TYR A 25 -3.50 4.81 -8.64
C TYR A 25 -3.70 6.14 -9.35
N LEU A 26 -4.42 7.05 -8.70
CA LEU A 26 -4.53 8.43 -9.16
C LEU A 26 -3.61 9.32 -8.34
N LEU A 27 -3.01 10.32 -8.96
CA LEU A 27 -2.26 11.34 -8.25
C LEU A 27 -3.23 12.35 -7.62
N CYS A 28 -2.86 12.91 -6.48
CA CYS A 28 -3.59 14.04 -5.92
C CYS A 28 -3.28 15.31 -6.71
N ASN A 29 -4.14 16.33 -6.61
CA ASN A 29 -3.91 17.63 -7.26
C ASN A 29 -2.86 18.49 -6.52
N GLU A 30 -2.26 17.97 -5.45
CA GLU A 30 -1.32 18.69 -4.59
C GLU A 30 0.09 18.12 -4.72
N GLY A 31 1.06 19.00 -4.96
CA GLY A 31 2.48 18.66 -4.93
C GLY A 31 3.03 18.04 -6.20
N PRO A 32 4.29 17.57 -6.15
CA PRO A 32 4.97 17.03 -7.32
C PRO A 32 4.54 15.58 -7.60
N ASN A 33 4.37 15.26 -8.88
CA ASN A 33 3.97 13.93 -9.39
C ASN A 33 5.16 12.95 -9.45
N THR A 34 5.71 12.64 -8.29
CA THR A 34 6.96 11.86 -8.14
C THR A 34 6.74 10.38 -7.88
N VAL A 35 5.49 9.96 -7.64
CA VAL A 35 5.14 8.57 -7.38
C VAL A 35 5.13 7.81 -8.71
N THR A 36 5.97 6.79 -8.82
CA THR A 36 6.17 6.02 -10.06
C THR A 36 5.55 4.63 -10.03
N GLY A 37 5.14 4.15 -8.86
CA GLY A 37 4.45 2.87 -8.73
C GLY A 37 3.85 2.66 -7.35
N VAL A 38 2.77 1.88 -7.31
CA VAL A 38 2.18 1.39 -6.06
C VAL A 38 1.94 -0.12 -6.17
N ALA A 39 2.36 -0.85 -5.14
CA ALA A 39 2.16 -2.29 -5.04
C ALA A 39 1.49 -2.66 -3.71
N ILE A 40 0.68 -3.71 -3.72
CA ILE A 40 -0.10 -4.15 -2.57
C ILE A 40 0.15 -5.64 -2.31
N SER A 41 0.30 -6.02 -1.05
CA SER A 41 0.44 -7.42 -0.62
C SER A 41 -0.08 -7.60 0.81
N PRO A 42 -0.90 -8.62 1.13
CA PRO A 42 -1.56 -9.52 0.19
C PRO A 42 -2.52 -8.78 -0.75
N CYS A 43 -2.64 -9.23 -2.01
CA CYS A 43 -3.63 -8.71 -2.96
C CYS A 43 -4.40 -9.85 -3.62
N GLU A 44 -5.74 -9.79 -3.51
CA GLU A 44 -6.65 -10.54 -4.38
C GLU A 44 -7.09 -9.58 -5.49
N PRO A 45 -6.55 -9.72 -6.72
CA PRO A 45 -6.73 -8.70 -7.76
C PRO A 45 -8.18 -8.61 -8.24
N ILE A 46 -8.61 -7.40 -8.55
CA ILE A 46 -9.94 -7.09 -9.07
C ILE A 46 -9.85 -5.92 -10.07
N ASP A 47 -10.76 -5.88 -11.03
CA ASP A 47 -10.97 -4.71 -11.88
C ASP A 47 -12.05 -3.80 -11.27
N ILE A 48 -11.72 -2.53 -11.06
CA ILE A 48 -12.66 -1.49 -10.62
C ILE A 48 -12.66 -0.42 -11.70
N ASP A 49 -13.69 -0.41 -12.52
CA ASP A 49 -13.91 0.59 -13.58
C ASP A 49 -12.73 0.65 -14.59
N GLY A 50 -12.17 -0.51 -14.96
CA GLY A 50 -11.04 -0.63 -15.89
C GLY A 50 -9.66 -0.49 -15.22
N PHE A 51 -9.62 -0.34 -13.90
CA PHE A 51 -8.39 -0.21 -13.13
C PHE A 51 -8.09 -1.47 -12.32
N SER A 52 -6.87 -1.98 -12.46
CA SER A 52 -6.38 -3.09 -11.64
C SER A 52 -6.19 -2.64 -10.19
N SER A 53 -6.86 -3.33 -9.28
CA SER A 53 -6.93 -3.04 -7.85
C SER A 53 -6.93 -4.35 -7.03
N CYS A 54 -7.13 -4.26 -5.72
CA CYS A 54 -7.13 -5.36 -4.76
C CYS A 54 -8.39 -5.36 -3.88
N ILE A 55 -8.84 -6.55 -3.53
CA ILE A 55 -9.83 -6.76 -2.46
C ILE A 55 -9.13 -6.72 -1.10
N PHE A 56 -9.58 -5.84 -0.22
CA PHE A 56 -9.11 -5.70 1.15
C PHE A 56 -10.04 -6.48 2.06
N ARG A 57 -9.57 -7.64 2.55
CA ARG A 57 -10.35 -8.47 3.46
C ARG A 57 -10.32 -7.91 4.86
N ARG A 58 -11.48 -7.80 5.47
CA ARG A 58 -11.62 -7.48 6.89
C ARG A 58 -10.86 -8.45 7.79
N GLY A 59 -10.32 -7.92 8.89
CA GLY A 59 -9.51 -8.66 9.85
C GLY A 59 -8.13 -9.06 9.32
N THR A 60 -7.67 -8.46 8.21
CA THR A 60 -6.33 -8.72 7.65
C THR A 60 -5.46 -7.47 7.72
N ARG A 61 -4.14 -7.69 7.60
CA ARG A 61 -3.14 -6.65 7.50
C ARG A 61 -2.61 -6.59 6.08
N ILE A 62 -2.74 -5.43 5.46
CA ILE A 62 -2.29 -5.15 4.09
C ILE A 62 -1.02 -4.32 4.12
N ARG A 63 -0.05 -4.66 3.29
CA ARG A 63 1.15 -3.87 3.03
C ARG A 63 0.98 -3.14 1.70
N VAL A 64 1.07 -1.83 1.74
CA VAL A 64 1.11 -0.95 0.56
C VAL A 64 2.52 -0.42 0.41
N GLN A 65 3.08 -0.51 -0.78
CA GLN A 65 4.41 -0.01 -1.11
C GLN A 65 4.30 1.02 -2.22
N ALA A 66 4.87 2.21 -2.00
CA ALA A 66 4.90 3.28 -3.00
C ALA A 66 6.35 3.59 -3.38
N THR A 67 6.66 3.50 -4.67
CA THR A 67 7.96 3.93 -5.21
C THR A 67 7.87 5.40 -5.59
N VAL A 68 8.81 6.20 -5.08
CA VAL A 68 8.80 7.65 -5.23
C VAL A 68 10.18 8.16 -5.61
N PHE A 69 10.23 9.11 -6.53
CA PHE A 69 11.44 9.88 -6.83
C PHE A 69 11.53 11.09 -5.90
N ALA A 70 12.53 11.15 -5.02
CA ALA A 70 12.61 12.19 -4.00
C ALA A 70 12.82 13.59 -4.64
N PRO A 71 11.84 14.52 -4.53
CA PRO A 71 11.96 15.85 -5.12
C PRO A 71 12.89 16.76 -4.31
N PHE A 72 13.19 16.38 -3.07
CA PHE A 72 14.03 17.14 -2.17
C PHE A 72 14.66 16.26 -1.08
N SER A 73 15.62 16.79 -0.35
CA SER A 73 16.21 16.10 0.81
C SER A 73 15.44 16.39 2.09
N SER A 74 15.31 15.40 2.96
CA SER A 74 14.68 15.52 4.28
C SER A 74 15.16 14.44 5.25
N SER A 75 15.30 14.78 6.53
CA SER A 75 15.65 13.83 7.60
C SER A 75 14.44 13.32 8.37
N SER A 76 13.26 13.90 8.15
CA SER A 76 12.05 13.54 8.87
C SER A 76 10.83 13.80 7.99
N LEU A 77 9.99 12.79 7.86
CA LEU A 77 8.79 12.83 7.04
C LEU A 77 7.57 12.56 7.91
N VAL A 78 6.39 12.80 7.37
CA VAL A 78 5.12 12.44 7.99
C VAL A 78 4.20 11.83 6.94
N THR A 79 3.58 10.71 7.28
CA THR A 79 2.58 10.05 6.44
C THR A 79 1.18 10.36 6.93
N GLU A 80 0.31 10.81 6.05
CA GLU A 80 -1.11 11.03 6.29
C GLU A 80 -1.92 10.05 5.43
N ALA A 81 -2.84 9.31 6.05
CA ALA A 81 -3.64 8.31 5.37
C ALA A 81 -5.11 8.44 5.77
N VAL A 82 -5.95 8.78 4.81
CA VAL A 82 -7.39 8.99 5.01
C VAL A 82 -8.15 8.07 4.08
N THR A 83 -9.18 7.43 4.62
CA THR A 83 -10.05 6.59 3.83
C THR A 83 -11.42 7.23 3.66
N HIS A 84 -11.92 7.22 2.43
CA HIS A 84 -13.21 7.76 2.04
C HIS A 84 -14.13 6.59 1.64
N ALA A 85 -15.21 6.41 2.40
CA ALA A 85 -16.26 5.43 2.11
C ALA A 85 -17.58 6.17 1.90
N GLY A 86 -17.96 6.36 0.63
CA GLY A 86 -19.09 7.23 0.28
C GLY A 86 -18.79 8.69 0.62
N ARG A 87 -19.57 9.28 1.54
CA ARG A 87 -19.40 10.67 2.02
C ARG A 87 -18.67 10.76 3.36
N GLU A 88 -18.35 9.63 3.97
CA GLU A 88 -17.71 9.58 5.28
C GLU A 88 -16.20 9.41 5.14
N GLU A 89 -15.46 10.10 6.01
CA GLU A 89 -14.01 10.01 6.08
C GLU A 89 -13.58 9.35 7.38
N PHE A 90 -12.64 8.42 7.26
CA PHE A 90 -12.09 7.67 8.38
C PHE A 90 -10.56 7.78 8.33
N PRO A 91 -9.91 8.37 9.36
CA PRO A 91 -8.46 8.33 9.43
C PRO A 91 -8.00 6.88 9.59
N LEU A 92 -6.99 6.46 8.81
CA LEU A 92 -6.38 5.16 9.02
C LEU A 92 -5.47 5.19 10.25
N PRO A 93 -5.40 4.07 11.02
CA PRO A 93 -4.44 3.94 12.11
C PRO A 93 -3.02 4.18 11.59
N PHE A 94 -2.14 4.79 12.41
CA PHE A 94 -0.76 5.14 12.04
C PHE A 94 -0.61 6.33 11.05
N THR A 95 -1.67 7.10 10.81
CA THR A 95 -1.55 8.48 10.33
C THR A 95 -0.70 9.31 11.31
N GLY A 96 0.21 10.13 10.77
CA GLY A 96 1.18 10.91 11.53
C GLY A 96 2.51 10.18 11.79
N SER A 97 2.69 8.95 11.31
CA SER A 97 3.94 8.20 11.46
C SER A 97 5.06 8.79 10.59
N ASN A 98 6.31 8.66 11.06
CA ASN A 98 7.49 9.08 10.31
C ASN A 98 8.07 7.88 9.54
N PRO A 99 7.92 7.81 8.21
CA PRO A 99 8.42 6.67 7.44
C PRO A 99 9.94 6.54 7.48
N CYS A 100 10.68 7.62 7.81
CA CYS A 100 12.14 7.58 7.94
C CYS A 100 12.67 6.62 9.00
N VAL A 101 11.84 6.23 9.98
CA VAL A 101 12.29 5.40 11.12
C VAL A 101 12.28 3.92 10.74
N GLU A 102 11.18 3.42 10.17
CA GLU A 102 10.97 1.96 10.01
C GLU A 102 10.35 1.53 8.67
N ASN A 103 9.94 2.48 7.83
CA ASN A 103 8.97 2.22 6.76
C ASN A 103 9.42 2.78 5.41
N MET A 104 10.73 2.88 5.20
CA MET A 104 11.33 3.48 4.01
C MET A 104 12.65 2.80 3.64
N MET A 105 12.88 2.60 2.34
CA MET A 105 14.14 2.07 1.80
C MET A 105 14.56 2.85 0.53
N PRO A 106 15.81 3.34 0.42
CA PRO A 106 16.84 3.39 1.46
C PRO A 106 16.41 4.16 2.73
N ALA A 107 17.10 3.91 3.84
CA ALA A 107 16.83 4.60 5.10
C ALA A 107 17.12 6.11 4.99
N CYS A 108 16.50 6.91 5.87
CA CYS A 108 16.75 8.34 5.94
C CYS A 108 18.20 8.66 6.41
N PRO A 109 18.73 9.86 6.09
CA PRO A 109 18.06 10.98 5.43
C PRO A 109 17.73 10.71 3.97
N MET A 110 16.51 11.08 3.57
CA MET A 110 16.10 11.11 2.18
C MET A 110 16.95 12.15 1.45
N LYS A 111 17.51 11.78 0.29
CA LYS A 111 18.29 12.67 -0.57
C LYS A 111 17.52 12.93 -1.85
N ALA A 112 17.50 14.19 -2.28
CA ALA A 112 16.91 14.60 -3.55
C ALA A 112 17.53 13.80 -4.72
N GLY A 113 16.70 13.47 -5.71
CA GLY A 113 17.15 12.81 -6.94
C GLY A 113 17.35 11.30 -6.84
N LEU A 114 16.98 10.66 -5.71
CA LEU A 114 17.03 9.21 -5.53
C LEU A 114 15.62 8.60 -5.44
N TYR A 115 15.52 7.32 -5.79
CA TYR A 115 14.29 6.56 -5.60
C TYR A 115 14.21 5.96 -4.21
N TYR A 116 13.00 5.98 -3.66
CA TYR A 116 12.67 5.41 -2.36
C TYR A 116 11.40 4.57 -2.45
N ILE A 117 11.33 3.52 -1.65
CA ILE A 117 10.16 2.68 -1.45
C ILE A 117 9.64 2.97 -0.05
N PHE A 118 8.45 3.57 0.02
CA PHE A 118 7.70 3.77 1.25
C PHE A 118 6.80 2.56 1.49
N THR A 119 6.84 1.98 2.68
CA THR A 119 6.00 0.84 3.06
C THR A 119 5.01 1.28 4.13
N TYR A 120 3.72 1.07 3.89
CA TYR A 120 2.67 1.37 4.84
C TYR A 120 1.86 0.11 5.15
N TYR A 121 1.49 -0.08 6.41
CA TYR A 121 0.68 -1.21 6.84
C TYR A 121 -0.71 -0.73 7.25
N ILE A 122 -1.73 -1.36 6.68
CA ILE A 122 -3.14 -1.09 6.95
C ILE A 122 -3.71 -2.32 7.65
N ASP A 123 -4.12 -2.16 8.90
CA ASP A 123 -5.00 -3.13 9.54
C ASP A 123 -6.44 -2.81 9.12
N VAL A 124 -7.11 -3.73 8.43
CA VAL A 124 -8.50 -3.55 7.98
C VAL A 124 -9.41 -4.12 9.07
N PRO A 125 -10.06 -3.32 9.93
CA PRO A 125 -10.82 -3.86 11.06
C PRO A 125 -12.04 -4.65 10.60
N ARG A 126 -12.51 -5.59 11.42
CA ARG A 126 -13.69 -6.40 11.09
C ARG A 126 -14.99 -5.60 10.94
N PHE A 127 -15.08 -4.46 11.60
CA PHE A 127 -16.24 -3.57 11.56
C PHE A 127 -16.15 -2.53 10.43
N TYR A 128 -15.08 -2.53 9.62
CA TYR A 128 -14.94 -1.58 8.51
C TYR A 128 -16.08 -1.78 7.50
N PRO A 129 -16.69 -0.72 6.93
CA PRO A 129 -17.78 -0.87 5.97
C PRO A 129 -17.33 -1.64 4.73
N SER A 130 -18.26 -2.39 4.13
CA SER A 130 -18.02 -3.10 2.86
C SER A 130 -18.23 -2.15 1.71
N GLY A 131 -17.49 -2.39 0.63
CA GLY A 131 -17.75 -1.74 -0.65
C GLY A 131 -16.55 -0.95 -1.17
N ARG A 132 -16.83 -0.18 -2.22
CA ARG A 132 -15.82 0.62 -2.92
C ARG A 132 -15.37 1.75 -1.99
N THR A 133 -14.07 1.85 -1.85
CA THR A 133 -13.41 2.73 -0.91
C THR A 133 -12.24 3.40 -1.60
N THR A 134 -12.01 4.68 -1.31
CA THR A 134 -10.83 5.39 -1.80
C THR A 134 -9.92 5.71 -0.63
N ILE A 135 -8.65 5.28 -0.70
CA ILE A 135 -7.66 5.60 0.32
C ILE A 135 -6.70 6.63 -0.25
N THR A 136 -6.61 7.77 0.42
CA THR A 136 -5.67 8.85 0.09
C THR A 136 -4.44 8.72 0.98
N PHE A 137 -3.28 8.53 0.37
CA PHE A 137 -1.97 8.50 1.03
C PHE A 137 -1.17 9.74 0.65
N THR A 138 -0.66 10.45 1.65
CA THR A 138 0.22 11.60 1.45
C THR A 138 1.47 11.46 2.30
N VAL A 139 2.64 11.72 1.71
CA VAL A 139 3.90 11.82 2.45
C VAL A 139 4.43 13.24 2.29
N ARG A 140 4.74 13.90 3.41
CA ARG A 140 5.22 15.30 3.46
C ARG A 140 6.47 15.43 4.32
N ASP A 141 7.20 16.52 4.15
CA ASP A 141 8.28 16.90 5.05
C ASP A 141 7.70 17.28 6.43
N ALA A 142 8.26 16.70 7.49
CA ALA A 142 7.74 16.93 8.85
C ALA A 142 7.99 18.36 9.35
N ARG A 143 8.99 19.07 8.81
CA ARG A 143 9.35 20.44 9.21
C ARG A 143 8.63 21.49 8.35
N ASN A 144 8.25 21.15 7.13
CA ASN A 144 7.48 22.02 6.26
C ASN A 144 6.42 21.22 5.49
N LYS A 145 5.16 21.30 5.94
CA LYS A 145 4.02 20.56 5.38
C LYS A 145 3.66 20.96 3.94
N GLU A 146 4.15 22.08 3.44
CA GLU A 146 3.96 22.49 2.04
C GLU A 146 4.84 21.67 1.08
N ARG A 147 5.91 21.04 1.60
CA ARG A 147 6.81 20.18 0.83
C ARG A 147 6.28 18.76 0.82
N ILE A 148 5.56 18.42 -0.25
CA ILE A 148 4.98 17.09 -0.48
C ILE A 148 6.01 16.21 -1.19
N VAL A 149 6.26 15.02 -0.65
CA VAL A 149 7.07 13.99 -1.29
C VAL A 149 6.27 13.25 -2.35
N GLY A 150 5.02 12.89 -2.05
CA GLY A 150 4.10 12.27 -3.00
C GLY A 150 2.70 12.12 -2.40
N CYS A 151 1.69 12.06 -3.27
CA CYS A 151 0.29 11.86 -2.88
C CYS A 151 -0.45 10.99 -3.91
N VAL A 152 -1.11 9.95 -3.43
CA VAL A 152 -1.88 9.02 -4.27
C VAL A 152 -3.25 8.69 -3.69
N LYS A 153 -4.21 8.41 -4.57
CA LYS A 153 -5.52 7.85 -4.26
C LYS A 153 -5.59 6.43 -4.82
N LEU A 154 -5.88 5.48 -3.93
CA LEU A 154 -6.08 4.08 -4.26
C LEU A 154 -7.56 3.75 -4.16
N HIS A 155 -8.15 3.30 -5.27
CA HIS A 155 -9.50 2.74 -5.26
C HIS A 155 -9.39 1.26 -4.92
N VAL A 156 -10.07 0.80 -3.86
CA VAL A 156 -10.05 -0.59 -3.39
C VAL A 156 -11.46 -1.07 -3.07
N LEU A 157 -11.64 -2.38 -2.99
CA LEU A 157 -12.89 -2.99 -2.55
C LEU A 157 -12.70 -3.63 -1.17
N VAL A 158 -13.43 -3.18 -0.15
CA VAL A 158 -13.39 -3.81 1.18
C VAL A 158 -14.46 -4.90 1.28
N ARG A 159 -14.08 -6.10 1.73
CA ARG A 159 -14.97 -7.25 1.92
C ARG A 159 -14.80 -7.93 3.27
#